data_AF-A0A354IDC5-F1
#
_entry.id   AF-A0A354IDC5-F1
#
_cell.length_a   1.000
_cell.length_b   1.000
_cell.length_c   1.000
_cell.angle_alpha   90.00
_cell.angle_beta   90.00
_cell.angle_gamma   90.00
#
_symmetry.space_group_name_H-M   'P 1'
#
loop_
_entity.id
_entity.type
_entity.pdbx_description
1 polymer ?
#
loop_
_entity_poly.entity_id
_entity_poly.type
_entity_poly.pdbx_seq_one_letter_code
_entity_poly.pdbx_strand_id
1 'polypeptide(L)'
;MKPVKRVAAIVLAATISMSAMQSGALAVEAAEQTAWQQTAVQQTAVQFTGFVHAGQQIGEVPFVLGQDIVSLTAQMPQALSVILADGTTMDIPVSWICLGDYANTDDFYYQFVPQWDMTAYSPAGVLDSATGVPYVVAQRTDSAQTASEDGVMQSQQNANKNASTIFSFLIKNCNFHAAAACGILANIECESNFNPACWGDRGTSYGICQWHNERLTAMQNWCAGHGYNWKELTGQLYYLRQELSGNTNRYLYNGLTIANKLRAKANTAKGAFDAGYDWCYYYEVPANRGARSAERGNKARNRYWPDFSGKTVTEDPTPGDSHKPVYNVFSDIRKGAWYCSAVQFVYDKGIMNGTGDGRFSPNDRLSRAMVATLLYNLSRSRCGCTVKSPANARFSDVPAGAWYATPVRWAVSAGILGGSSNGKFNPSGVITREQFATALYHYAKKLGRNVSASASLDRFSDSANVSSGARAAMQWAVAKKIVNGTDQKMLNPKGSLTRAEAAQMIKSFVSAVA
;
A
#
# COMPACT_ATOMS: atom_id res chain seq x y z
N MET A 1 31.96 11.98 -10.79
CA MET A 1 33.23 11.42 -10.29
C MET A 1 33.00 10.01 -9.76
N LYS A 2 34.01 9.15 -9.93
CA LYS A 2 34.02 7.68 -9.83
C LYS A 2 33.90 7.12 -8.38
N PRO A 3 33.75 5.79 -8.21
CA PRO A 3 33.07 5.11 -7.11
C PRO A 3 34.00 4.71 -5.97
N VAL A 4 34.13 5.55 -4.94
CA VAL A 4 34.97 5.22 -3.77
C VAL A 4 34.19 5.17 -2.45
N LYS A 5 32.99 5.78 -2.37
CA LYS A 5 32.28 5.91 -1.08
C LYS A 5 31.27 4.81 -0.73
N ARG A 6 31.05 3.81 -1.60
CA ARG A 6 30.24 2.62 -1.26
C ARG A 6 31.04 1.43 -0.74
N VAL A 7 32.37 1.46 -0.86
CA VAL A 7 33.22 0.37 -0.35
C VAL A 7 33.40 0.48 1.16
N ALA A 8 33.43 1.69 1.75
CA ALA A 8 33.60 1.84 3.20
C ALA A 8 32.42 1.33 4.06
N ALA A 9 31.17 1.45 3.59
CA ALA A 9 29.99 0.97 4.32
C ALA A 9 29.72 -0.53 4.14
N ILE A 10 30.12 -1.11 3.00
CA ILE A 10 30.04 -2.57 2.77
C ILE A 10 31.21 -3.30 3.47
N VAL A 11 32.38 -2.67 3.61
CA VAL A 11 33.52 -3.27 4.31
C VAL A 11 33.24 -3.44 5.80
N LEU A 12 32.47 -2.54 6.45
CA LEU A 12 32.10 -2.72 7.85
C LEU A 12 31.17 -3.93 8.07
N ALA A 13 30.24 -4.21 7.15
CA ALA A 13 29.37 -5.38 7.23
C ALA A 13 30.06 -6.69 6.77
N ALA A 14 31.00 -6.62 5.82
CA ALA A 14 31.69 -7.81 5.29
C ALA A 14 32.90 -8.26 6.13
N THR A 15 33.54 -7.38 6.90
CA THR A 15 34.61 -7.79 7.86
C THR A 15 34.04 -8.41 9.15
N ILE A 16 32.77 -8.19 9.46
CA ILE A 16 32.10 -8.78 10.63
C ILE A 16 31.81 -10.29 10.45
N SER A 17 31.88 -10.84 9.23
CA SER A 17 31.65 -12.27 9.00
C SER A 17 32.89 -13.09 8.62
N MET A 18 34.09 -12.47 8.48
CA MET A 18 35.32 -13.20 8.10
C MET A 18 36.55 -12.92 8.96
N SER A 19 36.52 -11.99 9.91
CA SER A 19 37.70 -11.66 10.73
C SER A 19 37.70 -12.24 12.15
N ALA A 20 36.61 -12.90 12.59
CA ALA A 20 36.54 -13.55 13.90
C ALA A 20 36.88 -15.05 13.88
N MET A 21 37.25 -15.62 12.73
CA MET A 21 37.55 -17.06 12.59
C MET A 21 38.95 -17.41 12.07
N GLN A 22 39.85 -16.45 11.83
CA GLN A 22 41.11 -16.77 11.13
C GLN A 22 42.39 -16.05 11.59
N SER A 23 42.43 -15.50 12.81
CA SER A 23 43.68 -14.96 13.39
C SER A 23 44.08 -15.55 14.76
N GLY A 24 43.39 -16.61 15.23
CA GLY A 24 43.84 -17.43 16.37
C GLY A 24 44.48 -18.77 15.96
N ALA A 25 44.46 -19.12 14.68
CA ALA A 25 44.78 -20.47 14.21
C ALA A 25 46.24 -20.70 13.76
N LEU A 26 47.15 -19.73 13.93
CA LEU A 26 48.55 -19.86 13.52
C LEU A 26 49.51 -19.17 14.50
N ALA A 27 49.47 -19.58 15.77
CA ALA A 27 50.55 -19.34 16.73
C ALA A 27 50.57 -20.29 17.95
N VAL A 28 49.71 -21.31 18.00
CA VAL A 28 49.63 -22.28 19.13
C VAL A 28 49.42 -23.70 18.60
N GLU A 29 50.28 -24.16 17.70
CA GLU A 29 50.33 -25.57 17.29
C GLU A 29 51.71 -26.22 17.52
N ALA A 30 52.59 -25.60 18.32
CA ALA A 30 53.93 -26.15 18.57
C ALA A 30 54.40 -26.14 20.04
N ALA A 31 53.55 -25.81 21.03
CA ALA A 31 53.97 -25.75 22.44
C ALA A 31 53.06 -26.49 23.45
N GLU A 32 51.88 -26.99 23.05
CA GLU A 32 50.91 -27.58 23.99
C GLU A 32 50.74 -29.11 23.88
N GLN A 33 51.76 -29.83 23.39
CA GLN A 33 51.78 -31.31 23.48
C GLN A 33 52.62 -31.87 24.64
N THR A 34 53.17 -31.02 25.52
CA THR A 34 54.07 -31.49 26.59
C THR A 34 53.84 -30.86 27.96
N ALA A 35 52.58 -30.64 28.35
CA ALA A 35 52.23 -30.29 29.74
C ALA A 35 50.90 -30.91 30.16
N TRP A 36 50.78 -32.23 30.09
CA TRP A 36 49.78 -32.95 30.87
C TRP A 36 50.28 -33.08 32.31
N GLN A 37 49.38 -32.77 33.24
CA GLN A 37 49.51 -32.79 34.71
C GLN A 37 49.94 -31.47 35.37
N GLN A 38 48.97 -30.57 35.54
CA GLN A 38 48.76 -29.84 36.80
C GLN A 38 47.30 -29.33 36.89
N THR A 39 46.55 -29.97 37.78
CA THR A 39 45.33 -29.51 38.49
C THR A 39 44.40 -28.51 37.79
N ALA A 40 43.52 -29.00 36.91
CA ALA A 40 42.31 -28.25 36.53
C ALA A 40 41.29 -28.35 37.67
N VAL A 41 41.26 -27.34 38.55
CA VAL A 41 40.07 -27.08 39.36
C VAL A 41 38.96 -26.75 38.38
N GLN A 42 37.90 -27.57 38.31
CA GLN A 42 36.66 -27.16 37.64
C GLN A 42 36.09 -25.96 38.40
N GLN A 43 36.38 -24.75 37.93
CA GLN A 43 35.63 -23.58 38.36
C GLN A 43 34.20 -23.75 37.87
N THR A 44 33.28 -24.02 38.79
CA THR A 44 31.85 -23.97 38.50
C THR A 44 31.47 -22.53 38.20
N ALA A 45 30.91 -22.29 37.00
CA ALA A 45 30.42 -20.97 36.59
C ALA A 45 29.50 -20.36 37.65
N VAL A 46 29.68 -19.06 37.93
CA VAL A 46 28.80 -18.33 38.84
C VAL A 46 27.40 -18.27 38.22
N GLN A 47 26.41 -18.79 38.95
CA GLN A 47 25.02 -18.79 38.52
C GLN A 47 24.32 -17.50 38.94
N PHE A 48 23.63 -16.85 38.01
CA PHE A 48 22.80 -15.68 38.29
C PHE A 48 21.37 -15.87 37.76
N THR A 49 20.41 -15.18 38.34
CA THR A 49 18.97 -15.32 38.03
C THR A 49 18.45 -14.24 37.09
N GLY A 50 19.16 -13.11 36.96
CA GLY A 50 18.86 -12.04 36.01
C GLY A 50 19.78 -10.83 36.19
N PHE A 51 19.66 -9.85 35.29
CA PHE A 51 20.31 -8.54 35.45
C PHE A 51 19.48 -7.64 36.36
N VAL A 52 20.14 -6.76 37.13
CA VAL A 52 19.45 -5.78 38.00
C VAL A 52 18.52 -4.86 37.20
N HIS A 53 18.87 -4.54 35.95
CA HIS A 53 18.10 -3.69 35.04
C HIS A 53 17.58 -4.45 33.80
N ALA A 54 17.11 -5.69 33.98
CA ALA A 54 16.62 -6.52 32.88
C ALA A 54 15.58 -5.78 31.99
N GLY A 55 15.82 -5.78 30.67
CA GLY A 55 14.91 -5.18 29.69
C GLY A 55 14.87 -3.65 29.67
N GLN A 56 15.72 -2.96 30.44
CA GLN A 56 15.77 -1.49 30.50
C GLN A 56 16.92 -0.91 29.65
N GLN A 57 16.71 0.31 29.15
CA GLN A 57 17.81 1.15 28.66
C GLN A 57 18.61 1.65 29.86
N ILE A 58 19.90 1.32 29.91
CA ILE A 58 20.79 1.68 31.04
C ILE A 58 21.84 2.72 30.68
N GLY A 59 21.86 3.17 29.42
CA GLY A 59 22.78 4.20 28.98
C GLY A 59 22.44 4.75 27.61
N GLU A 60 22.91 5.96 27.37
CA GLU A 60 22.88 6.62 26.07
C GLU A 60 24.26 7.20 25.79
N VAL A 61 24.81 6.92 24.60
CA VAL A 61 26.18 7.30 24.24
C VAL A 61 26.17 8.11 22.95
N PRO A 62 26.76 9.31 22.92
CA PRO A 62 26.88 10.08 21.70
C PRO A 62 27.93 9.48 20.75
N PHE A 63 27.71 9.61 19.44
CA PHE A 63 28.71 9.27 18.43
C PHE A 63 28.69 10.21 17.22
N VAL A 64 29.80 10.23 16.47
CA VAL A 64 29.93 10.98 15.20
C VAL A 64 30.13 10.02 14.03
N LEU A 65 29.74 10.44 12.82
CA LEU A 65 29.89 9.58 11.65
C LEU A 65 31.37 9.23 11.38
N GLY A 66 31.67 7.93 11.30
CA GLY A 66 33.04 7.43 11.09
C GLY A 66 33.83 7.15 12.37
N GLN A 67 33.23 7.34 13.55
CA GLN A 67 33.81 6.89 14.81
C GLN A 67 34.02 5.37 14.80
N ASP A 68 35.18 4.93 15.28
CA ASP A 68 35.50 3.51 15.37
C ASP A 68 34.71 2.82 16.49
N ILE A 69 34.36 1.55 16.26
CA ILE A 69 33.49 0.79 17.17
C ILE A 69 34.12 0.54 18.53
N VAL A 70 35.45 0.48 18.60
CA VAL A 70 36.19 0.25 19.84
C VAL A 70 36.10 1.49 20.74
N SER A 71 36.31 2.69 20.17
CA SER A 71 36.13 3.95 20.88
C SER A 71 34.67 4.22 21.24
N LEU A 72 33.71 3.69 20.49
CA LEU A 72 32.29 3.79 20.82
C LEU A 72 31.92 2.89 22.00
N THR A 73 32.27 1.60 21.95
CA THR A 73 31.93 0.65 23.04
C THR A 73 32.75 0.88 24.31
N ALA A 74 33.92 1.53 24.21
CA ALA A 74 34.68 1.98 25.37
C ALA A 74 33.94 3.02 26.24
N GLN A 75 32.97 3.75 25.67
CA GLN A 75 32.12 4.70 26.41
C GLN A 75 30.96 4.01 27.15
N MET A 76 30.72 2.72 26.90
CA MET A 76 29.65 1.94 27.54
C MET A 76 30.14 1.29 28.84
N PRO A 77 29.24 0.91 29.78
CA PRO A 77 29.63 0.21 30.99
C PRO A 77 30.40 -1.09 30.70
N GLN A 78 31.57 -1.28 31.30
CA GLN A 78 32.40 -2.48 31.10
C GLN A 78 32.04 -3.61 32.07
N ALA A 79 31.11 -3.37 32.99
CA ALA A 79 30.54 -4.37 33.89
C ALA A 79 29.05 -4.07 34.14
N LEU A 80 28.27 -5.11 34.45
CA LEU A 80 26.86 -5.01 34.79
C LEU A 80 26.53 -5.84 36.03
N SER A 81 25.63 -5.32 36.86
CA SER A 81 25.18 -6.03 38.05
C SER A 81 24.14 -7.11 37.69
N VAL A 82 24.38 -8.33 38.19
CA VAL A 82 23.46 -9.48 38.13
C VAL A 82 23.00 -9.87 39.54
N ILE A 83 21.86 -10.54 39.62
CA ILE A 83 21.24 -11.01 40.86
C ILE A 83 21.57 -12.49 41.06
N LEU A 84 22.19 -12.84 42.19
CA LEU A 84 22.50 -14.21 42.57
C LEU A 84 21.29 -14.93 43.18
N ALA A 85 21.37 -16.25 43.36
CA ALA A 85 20.26 -17.05 43.88
C ALA A 85 19.83 -16.68 45.32
N ASP A 86 20.74 -16.10 46.12
CA ASP A 86 20.47 -15.61 47.47
C ASP A 86 19.91 -14.17 47.51
N GLY A 87 19.70 -13.56 46.33
CA GLY A 87 19.20 -12.19 46.19
C GLY A 87 20.26 -11.10 46.29
N THR A 88 21.53 -11.45 46.53
CA THR A 88 22.64 -10.48 46.49
C THR A 88 23.02 -10.13 45.06
N THR A 89 23.75 -9.02 44.87
CA THR A 89 24.19 -8.56 43.55
C THR A 89 25.69 -8.71 43.35
N MET A 90 26.10 -9.05 42.14
CA MET A 90 27.50 -9.12 41.71
C MET A 90 27.68 -8.40 40.37
N ASP A 91 28.78 -7.68 40.19
CA ASP A 91 29.14 -7.13 38.89
C ASP A 91 29.90 -8.16 38.06
N ILE A 92 29.43 -8.38 36.83
CA ILE A 92 30.10 -9.23 35.85
C ILE A 92 30.69 -8.37 34.73
N PRO A 93 31.89 -8.69 34.22
CA PRO A 93 32.47 -8.00 33.09
C PRO A 93 31.63 -8.23 31.82
N VAL A 94 31.41 -7.18 31.05
CA VAL A 94 30.66 -7.24 29.78
C VAL A 94 31.38 -6.51 28.66
N SER A 95 31.14 -7.00 27.44
CA SER A 95 31.38 -6.29 26.18
C SER A 95 30.05 -6.07 25.47
N TRP A 96 30.03 -5.34 24.36
CA TRP A 96 28.79 -4.89 23.72
C TRP A 96 28.71 -5.31 22.26
N ILE A 97 27.57 -5.87 21.86
CA ILE A 97 27.28 -6.21 20.47
C ILE A 97 26.11 -5.38 19.94
N CYS A 98 26.24 -4.85 18.73
CA CYS A 98 25.19 -4.10 18.06
C CYS A 98 24.13 -5.06 17.50
N LEU A 99 22.85 -4.86 17.88
CA LEU A 99 21.73 -5.67 17.40
C LEU A 99 21.09 -5.13 16.10
N GLY A 100 21.28 -3.84 15.79
CA GLY A 100 20.72 -3.25 14.59
C GLY A 100 20.72 -1.73 14.57
N ASP A 101 20.50 -1.19 13.37
CA ASP A 101 20.23 0.21 13.08
C ASP A 101 18.72 0.46 13.24
N TYR A 102 18.36 1.35 14.17
CA TYR A 102 16.98 1.72 14.45
C TYR A 102 16.77 3.17 14.00
N ALA A 103 16.36 3.31 12.75
CA ALA A 103 15.96 4.59 12.18
C ALA A 103 14.46 4.84 12.46
N ASN A 104 14.17 5.55 13.54
CA ASN A 104 12.87 6.19 13.76
C ASN A 104 13.00 7.61 13.22
N THR A 105 11.90 8.24 12.78
CA THR A 105 11.96 9.50 12.00
C THR A 105 12.52 10.72 12.73
N ASP A 106 12.81 10.61 14.03
CA ASP A 106 13.32 11.73 14.83
C ASP A 106 14.74 11.49 15.40
N ASP A 107 15.20 10.24 15.57
CA ASP A 107 16.50 9.92 16.16
C ASP A 107 17.17 8.73 15.44
N PHE A 108 18.36 8.95 14.86
CA PHE A 108 19.19 7.86 14.32
C PHE A 108 19.99 7.24 15.46
N TYR A 109 19.69 5.99 15.82
CA TYR A 109 20.40 5.32 16.89
C TYR A 109 20.70 3.84 16.62
N TYR A 110 21.76 3.35 17.26
CA TYR A 110 22.09 1.93 17.33
C TYR A 110 21.73 1.38 18.71
N GLN A 111 21.21 0.16 18.77
CA GLN A 111 20.99 -0.55 20.04
C GLN A 111 22.07 -1.61 20.26
N PHE A 112 22.67 -1.58 21.44
CA PHE A 112 23.70 -2.53 21.89
C PHE A 112 23.20 -3.36 23.06
N VAL A 113 23.53 -4.66 23.07
CA VAL A 113 23.27 -5.57 24.20
C VAL A 113 24.56 -6.18 24.73
N PRO A 114 24.60 -6.57 26.00
CA PRO A 114 25.81 -7.10 26.61
C PRO A 114 26.17 -8.50 26.08
N GLN A 115 27.45 -8.78 26.08
CA GLN A 115 28.11 -10.07 25.88
C GLN A 115 29.03 -10.31 27.06
N TRP A 116 29.04 -11.52 27.61
CA TRP A 116 29.88 -11.90 28.75
C TRP A 116 30.42 -13.31 28.55
N ASP A 117 31.39 -13.68 29.37
CA ASP A 117 31.92 -15.04 29.38
C ASP A 117 30.88 -15.99 29.99
N MET A 118 30.17 -16.72 29.13
CA MET A 118 29.15 -17.69 29.53
C MET A 118 29.73 -18.92 30.25
N THR A 119 31.04 -19.14 30.18
CA THR A 119 31.73 -20.23 30.89
C THR A 119 32.10 -19.85 32.31
N ALA A 120 32.30 -18.55 32.56
CA ALA A 120 32.52 -18.00 33.90
C ALA A 120 31.21 -17.61 34.61
N TYR A 121 30.21 -17.13 33.85
CA TYR A 121 28.92 -16.66 34.38
C TYR A 121 27.76 -17.18 33.54
N SER A 122 26.87 -17.98 34.13
CA SER A 122 25.76 -18.59 33.40
C SER A 122 24.41 -18.28 34.06
N PRO A 123 23.38 -17.91 33.28
CA PRO A 123 22.05 -17.69 33.83
C PRO A 123 21.43 -19.02 34.26
N ALA A 124 20.75 -19.03 35.41
CA ALA A 124 20.06 -20.19 35.97
C ALA A 124 18.82 -20.63 35.14
N GLY A 125 18.56 -20.00 33.99
CA GLY A 125 17.46 -20.26 33.08
C GLY A 125 17.65 -19.56 31.72
N VAL A 126 16.67 -19.69 30.83
CA VAL A 126 16.70 -19.01 29.52
C VAL A 126 16.41 -17.52 29.71
N LEU A 127 17.38 -16.67 29.38
CA LEU A 127 17.17 -15.22 29.28
C LEU A 127 16.52 -14.90 27.93
N ASP A 128 15.34 -14.27 27.95
CA ASP A 128 14.75 -13.69 26.75
C ASP A 128 15.59 -12.48 26.32
N SER A 129 16.14 -12.52 25.11
CA SER A 129 16.99 -11.44 24.60
C SER A 129 16.25 -10.12 24.36
N ALA A 130 14.90 -10.13 24.34
CA ALA A 130 14.08 -8.93 24.17
C ALA A 130 13.66 -8.27 25.49
N THR A 131 13.59 -9.02 26.59
CA THR A 131 13.04 -8.54 27.88
C THR A 131 13.91 -8.84 29.09
N GLY A 132 14.89 -9.75 28.95
CA GLY A 132 15.72 -10.27 30.04
C GLY A 132 17.14 -9.69 30.12
N VAL A 133 17.56 -8.86 29.16
CA VAL A 133 18.88 -8.22 29.14
C VAL A 133 18.77 -6.69 29.02
N PRO A 134 19.59 -5.91 29.73
CA PRO A 134 19.65 -4.46 29.55
C PRO A 134 20.26 -4.08 28.20
N TYR A 135 20.06 -2.84 27.77
CA TYR A 135 20.63 -2.33 26.53
C TYR A 135 21.13 -0.89 26.64
N VAL A 136 22.05 -0.52 25.74
CA VAL A 136 22.56 0.84 25.58
C VAL A 136 22.18 1.35 24.19
N VAL A 137 21.82 2.62 24.11
CA VAL A 137 21.53 3.31 22.85
C VAL A 137 22.69 4.22 22.48
N ALA A 138 23.16 4.18 21.22
CA ALA A 138 24.14 5.13 20.71
C ALA A 138 23.47 6.11 19.74
N GLN A 139 23.52 7.41 20.04
CA GLN A 139 22.86 8.47 19.26
C GLN A 139 23.86 9.41 18.57
N ARG A 140 23.51 9.91 17.40
CA ARG A 140 24.40 10.74 16.58
C ARG A 140 24.35 12.22 16.99
N THR A 141 25.49 12.85 17.29
CA THR A 141 25.55 14.25 17.79
C THR A 141 25.88 15.31 16.74
N ASP A 142 26.37 14.94 15.57
CA ASP A 142 26.63 15.87 14.45
C ASP A 142 25.36 16.32 13.69
N SER A 143 24.17 15.91 14.17
CA SER A 143 22.85 16.18 13.59
C SER A 143 22.34 17.60 13.83
N ALA A 144 22.93 18.36 14.76
CA ALA A 144 22.44 19.69 15.13
C ALA A 144 22.90 20.86 14.22
N GLN A 145 23.82 20.64 13.26
CA GLN A 145 24.44 21.76 12.53
C GLN A 145 24.67 21.63 11.01
N THR A 146 24.12 20.62 10.33
CA THR A 146 24.29 20.48 8.86
C THR A 146 22.96 20.21 8.14
N ALA A 147 21.99 21.09 8.35
CA ALA A 147 20.60 20.90 7.91
C ALA A 147 20.28 21.30 6.44
N SER A 148 21.25 21.65 5.58
CA SER A 148 20.92 22.19 4.24
C SER A 148 21.65 21.63 3.01
N GLU A 149 22.61 20.70 3.12
CA GLU A 149 23.48 20.41 1.94
C GLU A 149 23.44 18.98 1.36
N ASP A 150 22.91 17.95 2.04
CA ASP A 150 23.29 16.56 1.70
C ASP A 150 22.24 15.63 1.04
N GLY A 151 21.05 16.09 0.63
CA GLY A 151 20.12 15.29 -0.21
C GLY A 151 19.55 13.99 0.42
N VAL A 152 20.08 13.50 1.54
CA VAL A 152 19.62 12.33 2.32
C VAL A 152 18.37 12.69 3.14
N MET A 153 18.32 13.89 3.71
CA MET A 153 17.08 14.41 4.32
C MET A 153 15.98 14.58 3.27
N GLN A 154 16.32 15.05 2.07
CA GLN A 154 15.36 15.18 0.98
C GLN A 154 14.85 13.80 0.52
N SER A 155 15.71 12.79 0.43
CA SER A 155 15.29 11.44 0.05
C SER A 155 14.44 10.76 1.12
N GLN A 156 14.73 10.96 2.41
CA GLN A 156 13.91 10.45 3.52
C GLN A 156 12.59 11.22 3.69
N GLN A 157 12.60 12.55 3.57
CA GLN A 157 11.38 13.36 3.53
C GLN A 157 10.52 12.99 2.32
N ASN A 158 11.12 12.77 1.16
CA ASN A 158 10.43 12.27 -0.03
C ASN A 158 9.89 10.86 0.20
N ALA A 159 10.64 9.96 0.87
CA ALA A 159 10.18 8.62 1.20
C ALA A 159 8.98 8.66 2.16
N ASN A 160 9.02 9.50 3.21
CA ASN A 160 7.93 9.68 4.17
C ASN A 160 6.68 10.32 3.50
N LYS A 161 6.89 11.31 2.63
CA LYS A 161 5.82 11.92 1.80
C LYS A 161 5.22 10.91 0.83
N ASN A 162 6.06 10.11 0.17
CA ASN A 162 5.62 9.07 -0.75
C ASN A 162 4.87 7.97 0.00
N ALA A 163 5.34 7.51 1.15
CA ALA A 163 4.65 6.54 1.99
C ALA A 163 3.24 7.02 2.37
N SER A 164 3.12 8.29 2.79
CA SER A 164 1.81 8.91 3.10
C SER A 164 0.91 9.03 1.87
N THR A 165 1.49 9.39 0.72
CA THR A 165 0.78 9.48 -0.56
C THR A 165 0.27 8.10 -1.02
N ILE A 166 1.13 7.09 -0.94
CA ILE A 166 0.82 5.70 -1.28
C ILE A 166 -0.26 5.18 -0.34
N PHE A 167 -0.16 5.41 0.97
CA PHE A 167 -1.19 5.00 1.94
C PHE A 167 -2.55 5.58 1.56
N SER A 168 -2.63 6.90 1.40
CA SER A 168 -3.87 7.59 1.02
C SER A 168 -4.43 7.07 -0.30
N PHE A 169 -3.56 6.80 -1.27
CA PHE A 169 -3.95 6.21 -2.54
C PHE A 169 -4.53 4.80 -2.37
N LEU A 170 -3.88 3.93 -1.60
CA LEU A 170 -4.36 2.57 -1.35
C LEU A 170 -5.74 2.56 -0.68
N ILE A 171 -6.00 3.48 0.27
CA ILE A 171 -7.31 3.62 0.90
C ILE A 171 -8.35 4.14 -0.09
N LYS A 172 -8.09 5.27 -0.75
CA LYS A 172 -9.10 6.00 -1.55
C LYS A 172 -9.30 5.47 -2.97
N ASN A 173 -8.24 4.92 -3.56
CA ASN A 173 -8.20 4.50 -4.97
C ASN A 173 -8.21 2.99 -5.12
N CYS A 174 -7.66 2.24 -4.16
CA CYS A 174 -7.65 0.77 -4.21
C CYS A 174 -8.68 0.11 -3.26
N ASN A 175 -9.38 0.91 -2.44
CA ASN A 175 -10.37 0.47 -1.46
C ASN A 175 -9.81 -0.61 -0.52
N PHE A 176 -8.62 -0.34 0.03
CA PHE A 176 -8.07 -1.09 1.15
C PHE A 176 -8.46 -0.42 2.47
N HIS A 177 -8.50 -1.20 3.55
CA HIS A 177 -8.49 -0.68 4.91
C HIS A 177 -7.05 -0.46 5.38
N ALA A 178 -6.87 0.22 6.52
CA ALA A 178 -5.55 0.62 7.02
C ALA A 178 -4.56 -0.55 7.14
N ALA A 179 -5.00 -1.70 7.68
CA ALA A 179 -4.11 -2.85 7.88
C ALA A 179 -3.58 -3.41 6.54
N ALA A 180 -4.44 -3.52 5.52
CA ALA A 180 -4.04 -3.93 4.19
C ALA A 180 -3.05 -2.93 3.57
N ALA A 181 -3.32 -1.63 3.70
CA ALA A 181 -2.42 -0.59 3.20
C ALA A 181 -1.05 -0.60 3.91
N CYS A 182 -1.02 -0.80 5.23
CA CYS A 182 0.23 -0.95 6.00
C CYS A 182 1.05 -2.15 5.54
N GLY A 183 0.38 -3.28 5.24
CA GLY A 183 1.01 -4.45 4.64
C GLY A 183 1.72 -4.14 3.32
N ILE A 184 1.07 -3.37 2.44
CA ILE A 184 1.63 -2.97 1.15
C ILE A 184 2.79 -1.97 1.33
N LEU A 185 2.68 -1.00 2.24
CA LEU A 185 3.76 -0.04 2.53
C LEU A 185 5.03 -0.73 3.01
N ALA A 186 4.92 -1.69 3.94
CA ALA A 186 6.06 -2.43 4.46
C ALA A 186 6.86 -3.14 3.36
N ASN A 187 6.16 -3.62 2.35
CA ASN A 187 6.73 -4.27 1.18
C ASN A 187 7.38 -3.26 0.23
N ILE A 188 6.66 -2.21 -0.17
CA ILE A 188 7.19 -1.13 -1.03
C ILE A 188 8.46 -0.48 -0.44
N GLU A 189 8.51 -0.26 0.88
CA GLU A 189 9.71 0.26 1.54
C GLU A 189 10.91 -0.65 1.29
N CYS A 190 10.73 -1.95 1.41
CA CYS A 190 11.85 -2.87 1.28
C CYS A 190 12.28 -3.08 -0.18
N GLU A 191 11.35 -2.95 -1.13
CA GLU A 191 11.65 -3.09 -2.56
C GLU A 191 12.30 -1.83 -3.14
N SER A 192 11.93 -0.64 -2.67
CA SER A 192 12.32 0.61 -3.32
C SER A 192 12.65 1.76 -2.37
N ASN A 193 12.44 1.61 -1.06
CA ASN A 193 12.39 2.70 -0.10
C ASN A 193 11.44 3.83 -0.54
N PHE A 194 10.29 3.46 -1.08
CA PHE A 194 9.29 4.39 -1.66
C PHE A 194 9.81 5.27 -2.81
N ASN A 195 10.93 4.90 -3.43
CA ASN A 195 11.53 5.68 -4.51
C ASN A 195 10.97 5.25 -5.88
N PRO A 196 10.17 6.09 -6.57
CA PRO A 196 9.64 5.76 -7.89
C PRO A 196 10.72 5.69 -8.97
N ALA A 197 11.92 6.25 -8.74
CA ALA A 197 13.04 6.19 -9.68
C ALA A 197 14.00 5.02 -9.41
N CYS A 198 13.65 4.10 -8.49
CA CYS A 198 14.53 3.00 -8.11
C CYS A 198 14.70 1.98 -9.24
N TRP A 199 15.95 1.70 -9.62
CA TRP A 199 16.33 0.61 -10.51
C TRP A 199 16.87 -0.56 -9.67
N GLY A 200 16.34 -1.76 -9.92
CA GLY A 200 16.79 -3.00 -9.30
C GLY A 200 17.29 -4.01 -10.32
N ASP A 201 17.73 -5.17 -9.82
CA ASP A 201 18.09 -6.34 -10.62
C ASP A 201 19.08 -6.05 -11.78
N ARG A 202 20.07 -5.19 -11.53
CA ARG A 202 21.05 -4.76 -12.55
C ARG A 202 20.41 -4.03 -13.74
N GLY A 203 19.27 -3.37 -13.53
CA GLY A 203 18.58 -2.53 -14.51
C GLY A 203 17.35 -3.17 -15.16
N THR A 204 16.90 -4.33 -14.68
CA THR A 204 15.75 -5.06 -15.27
C THR A 204 14.45 -4.87 -14.48
N SER A 205 14.50 -4.31 -13.28
CA SER A 205 13.33 -3.90 -12.49
C SER A 205 13.33 -2.40 -12.18
N TYR A 206 12.12 -1.83 -12.04
CA TYR A 206 11.96 -0.39 -11.83
C TYR A 206 10.75 -0.03 -10.94
N GLY A 207 10.87 1.07 -10.21
CA GLY A 207 9.77 1.74 -9.52
C GLY A 207 9.43 1.17 -8.14
N ILE A 208 8.34 1.68 -7.55
CA ILE A 208 7.98 1.41 -6.15
C ILE A 208 7.74 -0.06 -5.81
N CYS A 209 7.30 -0.86 -6.79
CA CYS A 209 7.07 -2.29 -6.64
C CYS A 209 8.13 -3.15 -7.36
N GLN A 210 9.21 -2.54 -7.84
CA GLN A 210 10.28 -3.21 -8.60
C GLN A 210 9.71 -4.09 -9.72
N TRP A 211 8.84 -3.53 -10.57
CA TRP A 211 8.26 -4.26 -11.69
C TRP A 211 9.39 -4.73 -12.62
N HIS A 212 9.51 -6.05 -12.81
CA HIS A 212 10.58 -6.70 -13.54
C HIS A 212 10.10 -7.22 -14.92
N ASN A 213 10.96 -7.13 -15.94
CA ASN A 213 10.73 -7.67 -17.30
C ASN A 213 9.37 -7.22 -17.90
N GLU A 214 8.50 -8.18 -18.25
CA GLU A 214 7.24 -7.91 -18.93
C GLU A 214 6.28 -7.02 -18.12
N ARG A 215 6.35 -7.06 -16.78
CA ARG A 215 5.53 -6.19 -15.93
C ARG A 215 5.96 -4.73 -16.03
N LEU A 216 7.26 -4.48 -16.22
CA LEU A 216 7.77 -3.12 -16.50
C LEU A 216 7.27 -2.63 -17.86
N THR A 217 7.37 -3.46 -18.90
CA THR A 217 6.85 -3.12 -20.24
C THR A 217 5.34 -2.87 -20.21
N ALA A 218 4.58 -3.67 -19.45
CA ALA A 218 3.15 -3.47 -19.27
C ALA A 218 2.82 -2.15 -18.57
N MET A 219 3.60 -1.77 -17.55
CA MET A 219 3.47 -0.46 -16.89
C MET A 219 3.71 0.69 -17.86
N GLN A 220 4.80 0.63 -18.63
CA GLN A 220 5.17 1.67 -19.59
C GLN A 220 4.07 1.87 -20.64
N ASN A 221 3.60 0.78 -21.24
CA ASN A 221 2.53 0.81 -22.24
C ASN A 221 1.20 1.32 -21.66
N TRP A 222 0.85 0.85 -20.46
CA TRP A 222 -0.38 1.28 -19.80
C TRP A 222 -0.33 2.78 -19.49
N CYS A 223 0.76 3.27 -18.89
CA CYS A 223 0.92 4.68 -18.57
C CYS A 223 0.88 5.56 -19.83
N ALA A 224 1.58 5.16 -20.90
CA ALA A 224 1.57 5.87 -22.17
C ALA A 224 0.16 5.98 -22.77
N GLY A 225 -0.61 4.89 -22.76
CA GLY A 225 -2.00 4.87 -23.24
C GLY A 225 -2.98 5.59 -22.32
N HIS A 226 -2.60 5.87 -21.06
CA HIS A 226 -3.46 6.50 -20.06
C HIS A 226 -3.05 7.93 -19.67
N GLY A 227 -2.10 8.51 -20.38
CA GLY A 227 -1.63 9.88 -20.13
C GLY A 227 -0.81 10.04 -18.85
N TYR A 228 -0.24 8.96 -18.31
CA TYR A 228 0.62 8.99 -17.12
C TYR A 228 2.10 8.90 -17.48
N ASN A 229 2.96 9.54 -16.68
CA ASN A 229 4.40 9.29 -16.71
C ASN A 229 4.75 8.09 -15.82
N TRP A 230 5.21 6.98 -16.41
CA TRP A 230 5.56 5.76 -15.67
C TRP A 230 6.78 5.92 -14.74
N LYS A 231 7.58 6.97 -14.93
CA LYS A 231 8.73 7.28 -14.05
C LYS A 231 8.33 7.97 -12.75
N GLU A 232 7.09 8.41 -12.65
CA GLU A 232 6.60 9.17 -11.52
C GLU A 232 5.68 8.35 -10.64
N LEU A 233 5.65 8.69 -9.34
CA LEU A 233 4.87 7.97 -8.35
C LEU A 233 3.39 7.84 -8.76
N THR A 234 2.80 8.92 -9.28
CA THR A 234 1.39 8.92 -9.73
C THR A 234 1.15 7.85 -10.80
N GLY A 235 1.96 7.80 -11.86
CA GLY A 235 1.79 6.80 -12.91
C GLY A 235 1.93 5.36 -12.39
N GLN A 236 2.91 5.14 -11.50
CA GLN A 236 3.13 3.85 -10.87
C GLN A 236 1.97 3.43 -9.96
N LEU A 237 1.39 4.35 -9.19
CA LEU A 237 0.24 4.08 -8.32
C LEU A 237 -1.01 3.71 -9.12
N TYR A 238 -1.30 4.43 -10.21
CA TYR A 238 -2.46 4.12 -11.05
C TYR A 238 -2.26 2.82 -11.84
N TYR A 239 -1.04 2.52 -12.28
CA TYR A 239 -0.72 1.20 -12.83
C TYR A 239 -0.88 0.09 -11.79
N LEU A 240 -0.36 0.28 -10.57
CA LEU A 240 -0.54 -0.67 -9.47
C LEU A 240 -2.03 -0.97 -9.23
N ARG A 241 -2.87 0.07 -9.22
CA ARG A 241 -4.32 -0.11 -9.10
C ARG A 241 -4.91 -0.91 -10.26
N GLN A 242 -4.47 -0.64 -11.50
CA GLN A 242 -4.88 -1.45 -12.65
C GLN A 242 -4.55 -2.93 -12.37
N GLU A 243 -3.32 -3.20 -11.95
CA GLU A 243 -2.82 -4.57 -11.81
C GLU A 243 -3.62 -5.32 -10.73
N LEU A 244 -3.90 -4.64 -9.62
CA LEU A 244 -4.74 -5.13 -8.52
C LEU A 244 -6.23 -5.24 -8.87
N SER A 245 -6.66 -4.68 -10.00
CA SER A 245 -8.06 -4.73 -10.44
C SER A 245 -8.36 -5.86 -11.42
N GLY A 246 -7.34 -6.51 -12.01
CA GLY A 246 -7.49 -7.48 -13.09
C GLY A 246 -7.00 -8.89 -12.75
N ASN A 247 -7.55 -9.89 -13.44
CA ASN A 247 -6.93 -11.21 -13.56
C ASN A 247 -6.22 -11.24 -14.92
N THR A 248 -4.93 -11.53 -14.96
CA THR A 248 -4.25 -11.88 -16.21
C THR A 248 -3.93 -13.37 -16.19
N ASN A 249 -4.28 -14.12 -17.23
CA ASN A 249 -3.81 -15.51 -17.41
C ASN A 249 -2.30 -15.59 -17.74
N ARG A 250 -1.65 -14.43 -17.92
CA ARG A 250 -0.26 -14.31 -18.38
C ARG A 250 0.78 -14.42 -17.26
N TYR A 251 0.37 -14.26 -16.01
CA TYR A 251 1.23 -14.36 -14.85
C TYR A 251 0.63 -15.35 -13.84
N LEU A 252 1.47 -16.13 -13.15
CA LEU A 252 1.08 -16.90 -11.95
C LEU A 252 0.47 -15.99 -10.84
N TYR A 253 0.55 -14.67 -11.03
CA TYR A 253 0.16 -13.60 -10.14
C TYR A 253 -1.19 -13.01 -10.55
N ASN A 254 -2.21 -13.25 -9.73
CA ASN A 254 -3.52 -12.67 -9.93
C ASN A 254 -3.69 -11.47 -8.99
N GLY A 255 -3.47 -10.27 -9.53
CA GLY A 255 -3.55 -9.00 -8.79
C GLY A 255 -4.89 -8.81 -8.08
N LEU A 256 -6.00 -9.19 -8.71
CA LEU A 256 -7.31 -9.17 -8.07
C LEU A 256 -7.44 -10.21 -6.94
N THR A 257 -6.85 -11.39 -7.08
CA THR A 257 -6.84 -12.42 -6.02
C THR A 257 -6.11 -11.92 -4.78
N ILE A 258 -4.90 -11.37 -4.93
CA ILE A 258 -4.18 -10.82 -3.78
C ILE A 258 -4.91 -9.61 -3.19
N ALA A 259 -5.43 -8.70 -4.02
CA ALA A 259 -6.21 -7.57 -3.53
C ALA A 259 -7.43 -8.02 -2.71
N ASN A 260 -8.13 -9.08 -3.13
CA ASN A 260 -9.24 -9.64 -2.37
C ASN A 260 -8.80 -10.33 -1.08
N LYS A 261 -7.68 -11.06 -1.09
CA LYS A 261 -7.08 -11.62 0.13
C LYS A 261 -6.77 -10.54 1.16
N LEU A 262 -6.17 -9.44 0.71
CA LEU A 262 -5.81 -8.33 1.59
C LEU A 262 -7.05 -7.61 2.15
N ARG A 263 -8.07 -7.35 1.32
CA ARG A 263 -9.34 -6.75 1.76
C ARG A 263 -10.12 -7.61 2.77
N ALA A 264 -9.91 -8.92 2.75
CA ALA A 264 -10.55 -9.86 3.67
C ALA A 264 -9.84 -9.99 5.01
N LYS A 265 -8.65 -9.37 5.19
CA LYS A 265 -7.95 -9.37 6.48
C LYS A 265 -8.69 -8.54 7.50
N ALA A 266 -8.51 -8.87 8.78
CA ALA A 266 -9.01 -8.03 9.86
C ALA A 266 -8.32 -6.65 9.81
N ASN A 267 -9.03 -5.58 10.13
CA ASN A 267 -8.41 -4.26 10.25
C ASN A 267 -7.78 -4.06 11.64
N THR A 268 -6.74 -4.84 11.93
CA THR A 268 -6.02 -4.88 13.22
C THR A 268 -4.51 -4.98 12.99
N ALA A 269 -3.71 -4.83 14.05
CA ALA A 269 -2.25 -5.02 14.00
C ALA A 269 -1.86 -6.40 13.43
N LYS A 270 -2.54 -7.46 13.88
CA LYS A 270 -2.34 -8.80 13.32
C LYS A 270 -2.76 -8.86 11.85
N GLY A 271 -3.85 -8.22 11.47
CA GLY A 271 -4.25 -8.12 10.07
C GLY A 271 -3.23 -7.40 9.19
N ALA A 272 -2.50 -6.41 9.75
CA ALA A 272 -1.41 -5.73 9.05
C ALA A 272 -0.21 -6.66 8.84
N PHE A 273 0.13 -7.49 9.85
CA PHE A 273 1.09 -8.58 9.70
C PHE A 273 0.67 -9.53 8.57
N ASP A 274 -0.55 -10.07 8.65
CA ASP A 274 -1.06 -11.05 7.69
C ASP A 274 -1.12 -10.47 6.27
N ALA A 275 -1.38 -9.17 6.13
CA ALA A 275 -1.37 -8.46 4.85
C ALA A 275 0.05 -8.28 4.30
N GLY A 276 1.00 -7.86 5.14
CA GLY A 276 2.41 -7.71 4.75
C GLY A 276 3.03 -9.05 4.34
N TYR A 277 2.68 -10.12 5.05
CA TYR A 277 3.08 -11.48 4.71
C TYR A 277 2.50 -11.92 3.36
N ASP A 278 1.18 -11.82 3.17
CA ASP A 278 0.52 -12.28 1.95
C ASP A 278 0.98 -11.51 0.70
N TRP A 279 1.25 -10.20 0.83
CA TRP A 279 1.78 -9.42 -0.28
C TRP A 279 3.15 -9.96 -0.71
N CYS A 280 4.11 -10.09 0.21
CA CYS A 280 5.42 -10.63 -0.10
C CYS A 280 5.30 -12.04 -0.72
N TYR A 281 4.43 -12.87 -0.14
CA TYR A 281 4.28 -14.27 -0.53
C TYR A 281 3.63 -14.47 -1.90
N TYR A 282 2.62 -13.67 -2.26
CA TYR A 282 1.82 -13.89 -3.47
C TYR A 282 2.02 -12.84 -4.56
N TYR A 283 2.49 -11.64 -4.21
CA TYR A 283 2.69 -10.54 -5.16
C TYR A 283 4.16 -10.38 -5.55
N GLU A 284 5.09 -10.40 -4.60
CA GLU A 284 6.53 -10.25 -4.86
C GLU A 284 7.21 -11.58 -5.20
N VAL A 285 6.90 -12.61 -4.42
CA VAL A 285 7.37 -14.00 -4.60
C VAL A 285 8.90 -14.09 -4.65
N PRO A 286 9.60 -13.65 -3.58
CA PRO A 286 11.05 -13.74 -3.54
C PRO A 286 11.53 -15.19 -3.30
N ALA A 287 12.81 -15.45 -3.56
CA ALA A 287 13.43 -16.78 -3.42
C ALA A 287 13.31 -17.38 -2.00
N ASN A 288 13.57 -16.60 -0.94
CA ASN A 288 13.35 -17.02 0.46
C ASN A 288 11.98 -16.54 0.96
N ARG A 289 10.93 -17.12 0.39
CA ARG A 289 9.57 -16.60 0.48
C ARG A 289 9.03 -16.56 1.91
N GLY A 290 9.27 -17.59 2.72
CA GLY A 290 8.74 -17.67 4.09
C GLY A 290 9.35 -16.63 5.04
N ALA A 291 10.69 -16.60 5.11
CA ALA A 291 11.40 -15.69 6.01
C ALA A 291 11.16 -14.22 5.64
N ARG A 292 11.29 -13.89 4.34
CA ARG A 292 11.01 -12.51 3.86
C ARG A 292 9.58 -12.10 4.15
N SER A 293 8.59 -12.97 3.91
CA SER A 293 7.20 -12.62 4.21
C SER A 293 6.97 -12.35 5.71
N ALA A 294 7.64 -13.09 6.60
CA ALA A 294 7.57 -12.85 8.04
C ALA A 294 8.19 -11.49 8.43
N GLU A 295 9.34 -11.13 7.85
CA GLU A 295 9.96 -9.81 8.04
C GLU A 295 9.03 -8.68 7.59
N ARG A 296 8.43 -8.81 6.39
CA ARG A 296 7.48 -7.83 5.84
C ARG A 296 6.23 -7.70 6.70
N GLY A 297 5.70 -8.82 7.19
CA GLY A 297 4.58 -8.83 8.14
C GLY A 297 4.92 -8.13 9.45
N ASN A 298 6.07 -8.45 10.05
CA ASN A 298 6.52 -7.81 11.30
C ASN A 298 6.69 -6.30 11.12
N LYS A 299 7.29 -5.86 10.00
CA LYS A 299 7.42 -4.44 9.65
C LYS A 299 6.04 -3.76 9.48
N ALA A 300 5.09 -4.41 8.82
CA ALA A 300 3.73 -3.88 8.67
C ALA A 300 3.04 -3.68 10.03
N ARG A 301 3.17 -4.64 10.95
CA ARG A 301 2.57 -4.60 12.30
C ARG A 301 3.27 -3.63 13.24
N ASN A 302 4.60 -3.60 13.25
CA ASN A 302 5.37 -2.91 14.27
C ASN A 302 5.71 -1.47 13.87
N ARG A 303 5.84 -1.18 12.57
CA ARG A 303 6.22 0.15 12.06
C ARG A 303 5.02 0.90 11.47
N TYR A 304 4.36 0.33 10.47
CA TYR A 304 3.34 1.07 9.72
C TYR A 304 1.98 1.12 10.43
N TRP A 305 1.57 0.04 11.11
CA TRP A 305 0.28 0.00 11.77
C TRP A 305 0.12 1.07 12.87
N PRO A 306 1.08 1.29 13.79
CA PRO A 306 1.01 2.37 14.76
C PRO A 306 0.84 3.75 14.10
N ASP A 307 1.62 4.01 13.05
CA ASP A 307 1.68 5.32 12.40
C ASP A 307 0.47 5.67 11.53
N PHE A 308 -0.24 4.67 11.01
CA PHE A 308 -1.25 4.87 9.97
C PHE A 308 -2.66 4.37 10.34
N SER A 309 -2.82 3.50 11.33
CA SER A 309 -4.13 2.92 11.69
C SER A 309 -5.18 3.95 12.11
N GLY A 310 -4.75 5.03 12.78
CA GLY A 310 -5.62 6.15 13.20
C GLY A 310 -5.72 7.31 12.21
N LYS A 311 -5.01 7.26 11.07
CA LYS A 311 -5.00 8.39 10.12
C LYS A 311 -6.31 8.46 9.35
N THR A 312 -7.03 9.57 9.54
CA THR A 312 -8.19 9.90 8.70
C THR A 312 -7.69 10.43 7.37
N VAL A 313 -7.85 9.67 6.29
CA VAL A 313 -7.52 10.12 4.93
C VAL A 313 -8.64 11.04 4.46
N THR A 314 -8.46 12.35 4.59
CA THR A 314 -9.47 13.37 4.21
C THR A 314 -9.34 13.81 2.76
N GLU A 315 -8.12 13.79 2.19
CA GLU A 315 -7.86 14.21 0.82
C GLU A 315 -7.69 12.99 -0.11
N ASP A 316 -8.30 13.04 -1.29
CA ASP A 316 -7.89 12.15 -2.39
C ASP A 316 -6.47 12.61 -2.74
N PRO A 317 -5.45 11.73 -2.78
CA PRO A 317 -4.13 12.15 -3.23
C PRO A 317 -4.31 12.74 -4.62
N THR A 318 -4.18 14.07 -4.71
CA THR A 318 -4.27 14.78 -5.97
C THR A 318 -3.29 14.10 -6.91
N PRO A 319 -3.73 13.67 -8.11
CA PRO A 319 -2.79 13.25 -9.13
C PRO A 319 -1.75 14.37 -9.23
N GLY A 320 -0.50 14.09 -8.87
CA GLY A 320 0.56 15.10 -8.88
C GLY A 320 0.71 15.74 -10.27
N ASP A 321 1.54 16.78 -10.37
CA ASP A 321 1.70 17.67 -11.54
C ASP A 321 1.92 16.99 -12.92
N SER A 322 2.16 15.68 -12.99
CA SER A 322 2.30 14.89 -14.22
C SER A 322 1.02 14.22 -14.72
N HIS A 323 -0.09 14.41 -14.04
CA HIS A 323 -1.36 13.92 -14.52
C HIS A 323 -1.79 14.74 -15.75
N LYS A 324 -1.65 14.17 -16.96
CA LYS A 324 -2.13 14.85 -18.17
C LYS A 324 -3.63 15.09 -18.00
N PRO A 325 -4.07 16.36 -17.99
CA PRO A 325 -5.48 16.65 -17.98
C PRO A 325 -6.14 15.96 -19.18
N VAL A 326 -7.38 15.49 -19.04
CA VAL A 326 -8.09 14.76 -20.10
C VAL A 326 -8.16 15.52 -21.43
N TYR A 327 -8.04 16.85 -21.42
CA TYR A 327 -7.94 17.67 -22.64
C TYR A 327 -6.61 17.54 -23.40
N ASN A 328 -5.57 16.96 -22.77
CA ASN A 328 -4.30 16.57 -23.40
C ASN A 328 -4.27 15.08 -23.78
N VAL A 329 -5.28 14.32 -23.38
CA VAL A 329 -5.45 12.89 -23.72
C VAL A 329 -6.46 12.71 -24.85
N PHE A 330 -7.55 13.47 -24.79
CA PHE A 330 -8.65 13.42 -25.74
C PHE A 330 -8.77 14.72 -26.50
N SER A 331 -8.70 14.63 -27.82
CA SER A 331 -8.78 15.77 -28.75
C SER A 331 -10.12 16.50 -28.72
N ASP A 332 -11.19 15.85 -28.25
CA ASP A 332 -12.55 16.38 -28.18
C ASP A 332 -12.97 16.84 -26.77
N ILE A 333 -12.03 16.94 -25.83
CA ILE A 333 -12.23 17.55 -24.52
C ILE A 333 -11.58 18.93 -24.51
N ARG A 334 -12.39 19.99 -24.41
CA ARG A 334 -11.89 21.37 -24.28
C ARG A 334 -11.47 21.65 -22.85
N LYS A 335 -10.30 22.28 -22.67
CA LYS A 335 -9.87 22.82 -21.37
C LYS A 335 -10.94 23.77 -20.83
N GLY A 336 -11.33 23.60 -19.56
CA GLY A 336 -12.34 24.43 -18.91
C GLY A 336 -13.81 24.06 -19.19
N ALA A 337 -14.09 23.02 -20.00
CA ALA A 337 -15.45 22.52 -20.15
C ALA A 337 -16.04 22.09 -18.80
N TRP A 338 -17.35 22.33 -18.57
CA TRP A 338 -18.01 22.04 -17.29
C TRP A 338 -17.85 20.57 -16.84
N TYR A 339 -17.81 19.65 -17.79
CA TYR A 339 -17.64 18.21 -17.55
C TYR A 339 -16.19 17.78 -17.41
N CYS A 340 -15.20 18.64 -17.64
CA CYS A 340 -13.78 18.26 -17.68
C CYS A 340 -13.34 17.58 -16.37
N SER A 341 -13.75 18.14 -15.22
CA SER A 341 -13.41 17.57 -13.90
C SER A 341 -14.10 16.23 -13.62
N ALA A 342 -15.23 15.96 -14.28
CA ALA A 342 -15.97 14.72 -14.16
C ALA A 342 -15.42 13.63 -15.09
N VAL A 343 -15.12 14.01 -16.34
CA VAL A 343 -14.43 13.15 -17.31
C VAL A 343 -13.07 12.73 -16.75
N GLN A 344 -12.33 13.65 -16.14
CA GLN A 344 -11.09 13.34 -15.45
C GLN A 344 -11.29 12.27 -14.38
N PHE A 345 -12.25 12.49 -13.48
CA PHE A 345 -12.54 11.58 -12.39
C PHE A 345 -12.87 10.15 -12.89
N VAL A 346 -13.75 10.01 -13.88
CA VAL A 346 -14.15 8.68 -14.37
C VAL A 346 -13.06 8.00 -15.18
N TYR A 347 -12.23 8.76 -15.88
CA TYR A 347 -11.07 8.25 -16.60
C TYR A 347 -10.01 7.75 -15.63
N ASP A 348 -9.67 8.57 -14.64
CA ASP A 348 -8.67 8.23 -13.64
C ASP A 348 -9.07 7.02 -12.85
N LYS A 349 -10.36 6.85 -12.52
CA LYS A 349 -10.84 5.66 -11.80
C LYS A 349 -11.06 4.43 -12.71
N GLY A 350 -10.76 4.54 -14.01
CA GLY A 350 -10.98 3.45 -14.99
C GLY A 350 -12.45 3.09 -15.19
N ILE A 351 -13.36 4.01 -14.83
CA ILE A 351 -14.81 3.81 -14.92
C ILE A 351 -15.26 3.98 -16.37
N MET A 352 -14.76 5.03 -17.04
CA MET A 352 -15.02 5.31 -18.45
C MET A 352 -13.71 5.56 -19.19
N ASN A 353 -13.54 4.88 -20.33
CA ASN A 353 -12.42 5.09 -21.24
C ASN A 353 -12.87 5.89 -22.48
N GLY A 354 -11.90 6.28 -23.31
CA GLY A 354 -12.17 6.84 -24.63
C GLY A 354 -12.93 5.88 -25.55
N THR A 355 -13.48 6.42 -26.62
CA THR A 355 -14.23 5.69 -27.65
C THR A 355 -13.35 5.19 -28.80
N GLY A 356 -12.08 5.58 -28.83
CA GLY A 356 -11.14 5.31 -29.92
C GLY A 356 -10.53 6.61 -30.45
N ASP A 357 -9.51 6.51 -31.30
CA ASP A 357 -8.95 7.63 -32.09
C ASP A 357 -8.59 8.90 -31.29
N GLY A 358 -8.17 8.74 -30.03
CA GLY A 358 -7.87 9.87 -29.15
C GLY A 358 -9.11 10.72 -28.80
N ARG A 359 -10.29 10.11 -28.70
CA ARG A 359 -11.57 10.77 -28.36
C ARG A 359 -12.23 10.19 -27.13
N PHE A 360 -12.90 11.05 -26.36
CA PHE A 360 -13.79 10.66 -25.27
C PHE A 360 -15.26 10.61 -25.72
N SER A 361 -15.64 11.34 -26.76
CA SER A 361 -17.00 11.52 -27.23
C SER A 361 -17.97 12.05 -26.15
N PRO A 362 -17.75 13.26 -25.57
CA PRO A 362 -18.54 13.74 -24.43
C PRO A 362 -20.04 13.89 -24.72
N ASN A 363 -20.42 14.17 -25.97
CA ASN A 363 -21.80 14.41 -26.39
C ASN A 363 -22.52 13.16 -26.92
N ASP A 364 -21.82 12.03 -27.07
CA ASP A 364 -22.45 10.79 -27.54
C ASP A 364 -23.40 10.25 -26.45
N ARG A 365 -24.51 9.66 -26.90
CA ARG A 365 -25.54 9.08 -26.03
C ARG A 365 -25.06 7.75 -25.43
N LEU A 366 -25.37 7.49 -24.16
CA LEU A 366 -25.09 6.19 -23.56
C LEU A 366 -26.11 5.13 -23.99
N SER A 367 -25.59 3.99 -24.39
CA SER A 367 -26.38 2.77 -24.50
C SER A 367 -26.50 2.04 -23.15
N ARG A 368 -27.50 1.17 -23.02
CA ARG A 368 -27.68 0.30 -21.85
C ARG A 368 -26.47 -0.62 -21.60
N ALA A 369 -25.81 -1.10 -22.66
CA ALA A 369 -24.56 -1.85 -22.54
C ALA A 369 -23.43 -1.00 -21.93
N MET A 370 -23.29 0.26 -22.35
CA MET A 370 -22.30 1.17 -21.77
C MET A 370 -22.58 1.44 -20.29
N VAL A 371 -23.85 1.59 -19.90
CA VAL A 371 -24.26 1.77 -18.50
C VAL A 371 -23.92 0.55 -17.65
N ALA A 372 -24.19 -0.65 -18.15
CA ALA A 372 -23.79 -1.88 -17.45
C ALA A 372 -22.27 -1.92 -17.23
N THR A 373 -21.50 -1.60 -18.28
CA THR A 373 -20.03 -1.62 -18.24
C THR A 373 -19.45 -0.56 -17.30
N LEU A 374 -19.93 0.68 -17.33
CA LEU A 374 -19.42 1.70 -16.41
C LEU A 374 -19.81 1.40 -14.95
N LEU A 375 -21.00 0.85 -14.66
CA LEU A 375 -21.37 0.47 -13.28
C LEU A 375 -20.55 -0.74 -12.80
N TYR A 376 -20.25 -1.66 -13.70
CA TYR A 376 -19.35 -2.78 -13.44
C TYR A 376 -17.93 -2.30 -13.14
N ASN A 377 -17.39 -1.38 -13.95
CA ASN A 377 -16.07 -0.78 -13.72
C ASN A 377 -16.06 0.05 -12.43
N LEU A 378 -17.12 0.82 -12.16
CA LEU A 378 -17.31 1.54 -10.90
C LEU A 378 -17.27 0.56 -9.72
N SER A 379 -17.93 -0.59 -9.80
CA SER A 379 -17.88 -1.61 -8.75
C SER A 379 -16.47 -2.12 -8.49
N ARG A 380 -15.72 -2.41 -9.55
CA ARG A 380 -14.31 -2.84 -9.46
C ARG A 380 -13.39 -1.76 -8.92
N SER A 381 -13.70 -0.48 -9.21
CA SER A 381 -12.97 0.67 -8.68
C SER A 381 -13.28 0.97 -7.21
N ARG A 382 -14.44 0.52 -6.69
CA ARG A 382 -14.99 0.93 -5.40
C ARG A 382 -15.02 -0.15 -4.32
N CYS A 383 -15.00 -1.44 -4.65
CA CYS A 383 -15.05 -2.56 -3.69
C CYS A 383 -14.56 -3.81 -4.42
N GLY A 384 -13.72 -4.70 -3.87
CA GLY A 384 -14.10 -5.55 -2.73
C GLY A 384 -15.21 -6.57 -3.06
N CYS A 385 -16.06 -6.29 -4.04
CA CYS A 385 -17.06 -7.23 -4.49
C CYS A 385 -16.37 -8.29 -5.35
N THR A 386 -16.33 -9.53 -4.87
CA THR A 386 -16.16 -10.66 -5.78
C THR A 386 -17.27 -10.55 -6.80
N VAL A 387 -16.94 -10.08 -8.00
CA VAL A 387 -17.89 -10.04 -9.10
C VAL A 387 -18.03 -11.48 -9.61
N LYS A 388 -18.78 -12.28 -8.86
CA LYS A 388 -19.30 -13.53 -9.38
C LYS A 388 -20.35 -13.13 -10.40
N SER A 389 -20.06 -13.33 -11.69
CA SER A 389 -21.10 -13.36 -12.70
C SER A 389 -21.83 -14.69 -12.53
N PRO A 390 -23.06 -14.74 -11.99
CA PRO A 390 -23.80 -15.98 -12.01
C PRO A 390 -24.08 -16.39 -13.46
N ALA A 391 -24.13 -17.70 -13.70
CA ALA A 391 -24.32 -18.27 -15.04
C ALA A 391 -25.71 -18.00 -15.65
N ASN A 392 -26.61 -17.36 -14.88
CA ASN A 392 -28.06 -17.56 -15.00
C ASN A 392 -28.79 -16.40 -15.71
N ALA A 393 -28.16 -15.24 -15.89
CA ALA A 393 -28.76 -14.10 -16.61
C ALA A 393 -28.42 -14.16 -18.11
N ARG A 394 -29.08 -15.04 -18.86
CA ARG A 394 -28.89 -15.15 -20.32
C ARG A 394 -29.98 -14.35 -21.03
N PHE A 395 -29.57 -13.39 -21.87
CA PHE A 395 -30.45 -12.69 -22.80
C PHE A 395 -30.13 -13.14 -24.21
N SER A 396 -31.16 -13.28 -25.06
CA SER A 396 -31.01 -13.72 -26.44
C SER A 396 -30.19 -12.74 -27.30
N ASP A 397 -30.18 -11.46 -26.93
CA ASP A 397 -29.46 -10.37 -27.60
C ASP A 397 -28.15 -9.97 -26.90
N VAL A 398 -27.61 -10.83 -26.02
CA VAL A 398 -26.31 -10.63 -25.37
C VAL A 398 -25.42 -11.84 -25.66
N PRO A 399 -24.68 -11.83 -26.78
CA PRO A 399 -23.74 -12.90 -27.13
C PRO A 399 -22.66 -13.08 -26.05
N ALA A 400 -22.26 -14.32 -25.78
CA ALA A 400 -21.31 -14.62 -24.70
C ALA A 400 -19.93 -13.93 -24.86
N GLY A 401 -19.50 -13.67 -26.09
CA GLY A 401 -18.24 -13.00 -26.40
C GLY A 401 -18.33 -11.46 -26.51
N ALA A 402 -19.50 -10.85 -26.30
CA ALA A 402 -19.63 -9.40 -26.36
C ALA A 402 -18.89 -8.74 -25.20
N TRP A 403 -18.22 -7.60 -25.45
CA TRP A 403 -17.47 -6.85 -24.42
C TRP A 403 -18.32 -6.45 -23.21
N TYR A 404 -19.64 -6.31 -23.40
CA TYR A 404 -20.61 -5.99 -22.35
C TYR A 404 -21.28 -7.23 -21.73
N ALA A 405 -21.01 -8.45 -22.19
CA ALA A 405 -21.71 -9.65 -21.71
C ALA A 405 -21.54 -9.86 -20.19
N THR A 406 -20.31 -9.82 -19.70
CA THR A 406 -20.01 -9.94 -18.26
C THR A 406 -20.59 -8.79 -17.45
N PRO A 407 -20.39 -7.50 -17.83
CA PRO A 407 -21.03 -6.38 -17.15
C PRO A 407 -22.56 -6.48 -17.08
N VAL A 408 -23.22 -6.87 -18.17
CA VAL A 408 -24.68 -7.02 -18.21
C VAL A 408 -25.15 -8.11 -17.27
N ARG A 409 -24.53 -9.30 -17.30
CA ARG A 409 -24.87 -10.40 -16.39
C ARG A 409 -24.70 -10.01 -14.93
N TRP A 410 -23.60 -9.31 -14.61
CA TRP A 410 -23.37 -8.78 -13.27
C TRP A 410 -24.46 -7.78 -12.88
N ALA A 411 -24.72 -6.75 -13.70
CA ALA A 411 -25.67 -5.70 -13.35
C ALA A 411 -27.08 -6.25 -13.14
N VAL A 412 -27.49 -7.24 -13.93
CA VAL A 412 -28.80 -7.89 -13.80
C VAL A 412 -28.87 -8.77 -12.57
N SER A 413 -27.87 -9.61 -12.33
CA SER A 413 -27.84 -10.45 -11.12
C SER A 413 -27.74 -9.64 -9.82
N ALA A 414 -27.15 -8.46 -9.87
CA ALA A 414 -27.08 -7.53 -8.77
C ALA A 414 -28.38 -6.74 -8.55
N GLY A 415 -29.39 -6.88 -9.44
CA GLY A 415 -30.64 -6.12 -9.40
C GLY A 415 -30.47 -4.64 -9.76
N ILE A 416 -29.36 -4.27 -10.39
CA ILE A 416 -29.04 -2.88 -10.74
C ILE A 416 -29.75 -2.48 -12.04
N LEU A 417 -29.71 -3.37 -13.03
CA LEU A 417 -30.41 -3.24 -14.31
C LEU A 417 -31.35 -4.44 -14.51
N GLY A 418 -32.38 -4.27 -15.33
CA GLY A 418 -33.28 -5.36 -15.74
C GLY A 418 -33.32 -5.50 -17.27
N GLY A 419 -33.77 -6.65 -17.75
CA GLY A 419 -34.17 -6.85 -19.15
C GLY A 419 -35.66 -6.61 -19.37
N SER A 420 -36.10 -6.77 -20.60
CA SER A 420 -37.53 -6.75 -20.97
C SER A 420 -38.18 -8.12 -20.78
N SER A 421 -39.50 -8.14 -20.69
CA SER A 421 -40.33 -9.35 -20.50
C SER A 421 -40.18 -10.41 -21.60
N ASN A 422 -39.67 -10.03 -22.78
CA ASN A 422 -39.40 -10.92 -23.90
C ASN A 422 -38.00 -11.59 -23.88
N GLY A 423 -37.30 -11.56 -22.74
CA GLY A 423 -35.98 -12.19 -22.60
C GLY A 423 -34.85 -11.47 -23.35
N LYS A 424 -35.01 -10.17 -23.63
CA LYS A 424 -33.99 -9.30 -24.24
C LYS A 424 -33.45 -8.28 -23.23
N PHE A 425 -32.21 -7.84 -23.42
CA PHE A 425 -31.60 -6.76 -22.65
C PHE A 425 -31.67 -5.40 -23.36
N ASN A 426 -31.73 -5.39 -24.70
CA ASN A 426 -31.59 -4.22 -25.56
C ASN A 426 -30.29 -3.45 -25.31
N PRO A 427 -29.10 -4.04 -25.63
CA PRO A 427 -27.80 -3.45 -25.30
C PRO A 427 -27.52 -2.12 -26.01
N SER A 428 -28.03 -1.92 -27.22
CA SER A 428 -27.86 -0.69 -28.01
C SER A 428 -28.86 0.41 -27.65
N GLY A 429 -29.92 0.09 -26.91
CA GLY A 429 -30.93 1.06 -26.51
C GLY A 429 -30.34 2.22 -25.72
N VAL A 430 -30.69 3.45 -26.09
CA VAL A 430 -30.25 4.66 -25.40
C VAL A 430 -30.91 4.74 -24.02
N ILE A 431 -30.13 5.09 -22.99
CA ILE A 431 -30.65 5.28 -21.65
C ILE A 431 -31.15 6.72 -21.45
N THR A 432 -32.27 6.84 -20.75
CA THR A 432 -32.77 8.13 -20.28
C THR A 432 -32.12 8.52 -18.96
N ARG A 433 -32.18 9.81 -18.63
CA ARG A 433 -31.64 10.35 -17.38
C ARG A 433 -32.28 9.73 -16.13
N GLU A 434 -33.60 9.51 -16.13
CA GLU A 434 -34.28 8.87 -15.00
C GLU A 434 -33.91 7.39 -14.84
N GLN A 435 -33.68 6.68 -15.97
CA GLN A 435 -33.24 5.28 -15.93
C GLN A 435 -31.82 5.17 -15.37
N PHE A 436 -30.93 6.10 -15.70
CA PHE A 436 -29.59 6.11 -15.12
C PHE A 436 -29.59 6.44 -13.62
N ALA A 437 -30.40 7.43 -13.20
CA ALA A 437 -30.60 7.72 -11.77
C ALA A 437 -31.16 6.51 -11.01
N THR A 438 -32.10 5.78 -11.61
CA THR A 438 -32.65 4.53 -11.06
C THR A 438 -31.57 3.45 -10.91
N ALA A 439 -30.71 3.28 -11.91
CA ALA A 439 -29.60 2.34 -11.83
C ALA A 439 -28.61 2.68 -10.69
N LEU A 440 -28.28 3.97 -10.51
CA LEU A 440 -27.43 4.42 -9.41
C LEU A 440 -28.10 4.20 -8.04
N TYR A 441 -29.40 4.43 -7.93
CA TYR A 441 -30.19 4.18 -6.72
C TYR A 441 -30.18 2.69 -6.33
N HIS A 442 -30.41 1.79 -7.28
CA HIS A 442 -30.30 0.34 -7.05
C HIS A 442 -28.87 -0.08 -6.70
N TYR A 443 -27.88 0.53 -7.35
CA TYR A 443 -26.49 0.25 -7.05
C TYR A 443 -26.12 0.68 -5.61
N ALA A 444 -26.57 1.85 -5.15
CA ALA A 444 -26.40 2.27 -3.74
C ALA A 444 -27.04 1.27 -2.76
N LYS A 445 -28.27 0.80 -3.04
CA LYS A 445 -28.91 -0.27 -2.24
C LYS A 445 -28.07 -1.53 -2.20
N LYS A 446 -27.54 -1.96 -3.34
CA LYS A 446 -26.70 -3.16 -3.43
C LYS A 446 -25.43 -3.05 -2.59
N LEU A 447 -24.89 -1.83 -2.46
CA LEU A 447 -23.75 -1.52 -1.60
C LEU A 447 -24.11 -1.36 -0.11
N GLY A 448 -25.38 -1.56 0.28
CA GLY A 448 -25.85 -1.36 1.66
C GLY A 448 -25.87 0.12 2.09
N ARG A 449 -25.87 1.06 1.14
CA ARG A 449 -25.85 2.50 1.45
C ARG A 449 -27.24 3.01 1.80
N ASN A 450 -27.29 4.05 2.64
CA ASN A 450 -28.54 4.70 3.00
C ASN A 450 -29.14 5.44 1.80
N VAL A 451 -30.33 5.01 1.40
CA VAL A 451 -31.12 5.57 0.30
C VAL A 451 -32.46 6.16 0.73
N SER A 452 -32.64 6.46 2.03
CA SER A 452 -33.88 7.04 2.57
C SER A 452 -34.02 8.54 2.31
N ALA A 453 -32.92 9.23 1.99
CA ALA A 453 -32.95 10.64 1.64
C ALA A 453 -33.90 10.90 0.46
N SER A 454 -34.78 11.90 0.60
CA SER A 454 -35.79 12.25 -0.40
C SER A 454 -35.96 13.76 -0.42
N ALA A 455 -36.17 14.33 -1.61
CA ALA A 455 -36.42 15.75 -1.82
C ALA A 455 -37.66 15.92 -2.69
N SER A 456 -38.43 16.99 -2.45
CA SER A 456 -39.52 17.35 -3.36
C SER A 456 -38.97 17.70 -4.75
N LEU A 457 -39.70 17.28 -5.79
CA LEU A 457 -39.41 17.57 -7.18
C LEU A 457 -40.20 18.79 -7.69
N ASP A 458 -41.10 19.38 -6.89
CA ASP A 458 -42.07 20.38 -7.35
C ASP A 458 -41.40 21.68 -7.81
N ARG A 459 -40.15 21.92 -7.38
CA ARG A 459 -39.32 23.02 -7.87
C ARG A 459 -38.90 22.87 -9.34
N PHE A 460 -39.11 21.70 -9.94
CA PHE A 460 -38.79 21.42 -11.34
C PHE A 460 -40.05 21.41 -12.19
N SER A 461 -40.03 22.17 -13.28
CA SER A 461 -41.19 22.40 -14.15
C SER A 461 -41.66 21.15 -14.89
N ASP A 462 -40.78 20.17 -15.08
CA ASP A 462 -41.04 18.91 -15.77
C ASP A 462 -41.10 17.69 -14.82
N SER A 463 -41.30 17.94 -13.52
CA SER A 463 -41.38 16.88 -12.50
C SER A 463 -42.53 15.89 -12.70
N ALA A 464 -43.59 16.31 -13.41
CA ALA A 464 -44.69 15.44 -13.83
C ALA A 464 -44.28 14.39 -14.88
N ASN A 465 -43.18 14.63 -15.63
CA ASN A 465 -42.68 13.70 -16.64
C ASN A 465 -41.85 12.55 -16.06
N VAL A 466 -41.59 12.56 -14.75
CA VAL A 466 -40.86 11.48 -14.06
C VAL A 466 -41.79 10.27 -13.96
N SER A 467 -41.32 9.12 -14.46
CA SER A 467 -42.09 7.88 -14.34
C SER A 467 -42.37 7.54 -12.88
N SER A 468 -43.56 6.97 -12.60
CA SER A 468 -43.91 6.47 -11.27
C SER A 468 -42.83 5.55 -10.70
N GLY A 469 -42.34 4.59 -11.50
CA GLY A 469 -41.27 3.67 -11.11
C GLY A 469 -39.89 4.30 -10.89
N ALA A 470 -39.63 5.51 -11.42
CA ALA A 470 -38.38 6.24 -11.24
C ALA A 470 -38.47 7.32 -10.14
N ARG A 471 -39.67 7.62 -9.63
CA ARG A 471 -39.91 8.79 -8.76
C ARG A 471 -39.07 8.76 -7.49
N ALA A 472 -39.04 7.63 -6.78
CA ALA A 472 -38.22 7.48 -5.58
C ALA A 472 -36.72 7.66 -5.87
N ALA A 473 -36.22 7.10 -6.97
CA ALA A 473 -34.82 7.24 -7.36
C ALA A 473 -34.47 8.68 -7.74
N MET A 474 -35.36 9.39 -8.43
CA MET A 474 -35.17 10.80 -8.78
C MET A 474 -35.20 11.71 -7.55
N GLN A 475 -36.14 11.50 -6.62
CA GLN A 475 -36.19 12.23 -5.34
C GLN A 475 -34.90 12.03 -4.54
N TRP A 476 -34.43 10.78 -4.43
CA TRP A 476 -33.17 10.47 -3.78
C TRP A 476 -31.97 11.11 -4.48
N ALA A 477 -31.91 11.02 -5.81
CA ALA A 477 -30.80 11.58 -6.59
C ALA A 477 -30.74 13.11 -6.47
N VAL A 478 -31.88 13.78 -6.38
CA VAL A 478 -31.96 15.22 -6.11
C VAL A 478 -31.54 15.54 -4.68
N ALA A 479 -32.02 14.79 -3.68
CA ALA A 479 -31.63 14.98 -2.28
C ALA A 479 -30.11 14.82 -2.07
N LYS A 480 -29.50 13.89 -2.80
CA LYS A 480 -28.06 13.62 -2.78
C LYS A 480 -27.24 14.49 -3.72
N LYS A 481 -27.85 15.45 -4.43
CA LYS A 481 -27.20 16.32 -5.43
C LYS A 481 -26.49 15.55 -6.56
N ILE A 482 -26.92 14.32 -6.82
CA ILE A 482 -26.50 13.51 -7.97
C ILE A 482 -27.16 14.07 -9.25
N VAL A 483 -28.40 14.55 -9.11
CA VAL A 483 -29.15 15.27 -10.14
C VAL A 483 -29.51 16.64 -9.59
N ASN A 484 -28.96 17.71 -10.17
CA ASN A 484 -29.23 19.08 -9.71
C ASN A 484 -30.31 19.82 -10.54
N GLY A 485 -30.72 19.23 -11.67
CA GLY A 485 -31.53 19.87 -12.71
C GLY A 485 -30.71 20.79 -13.61
N THR A 486 -31.36 21.44 -14.57
CA THR A 486 -30.77 22.46 -15.45
C THR A 486 -31.01 23.87 -14.90
N ASP A 487 -30.32 24.87 -15.47
CA ASP A 487 -30.53 26.29 -15.12
C ASP A 487 -31.96 26.76 -15.38
N GLN A 488 -32.69 26.08 -16.25
CA GLN A 488 -34.11 26.29 -16.54
C GLN A 488 -35.04 25.58 -15.54
N LYS A 489 -34.51 25.08 -14.41
CA LYS A 489 -35.23 24.30 -13.40
C LYS A 489 -35.92 23.06 -14.00
N MET A 490 -35.25 22.34 -14.90
CA MET A 490 -35.75 21.07 -15.46
C MET A 490 -34.94 19.88 -14.99
N LEU A 491 -35.57 18.73 -14.77
CA LEU A 491 -34.93 17.45 -14.51
C LEU A 491 -34.52 16.73 -15.80
N ASN A 492 -35.26 16.95 -16.89
CA ASN A 492 -35.22 16.25 -18.15
C ASN A 492 -35.23 14.71 -17.99
N PRO A 493 -36.25 14.12 -17.32
CA PRO A 493 -36.21 12.71 -16.93
C PRO A 493 -36.19 11.75 -18.13
N LYS A 494 -36.85 12.13 -19.22
CA LYS A 494 -36.96 11.35 -20.47
C LYS A 494 -35.86 11.63 -21.48
N GLY A 495 -35.05 12.67 -21.25
CA GLY A 495 -33.93 13.02 -22.11
C GLY A 495 -32.89 11.90 -22.16
N SER A 496 -32.30 11.70 -23.35
CA SER A 496 -31.16 10.81 -23.52
C SER A 496 -29.95 11.35 -22.76
N LEU A 497 -29.23 10.48 -22.06
CA LEU A 497 -28.06 10.86 -21.29
C LEU A 497 -26.79 10.82 -22.15
N THR A 498 -26.00 11.90 -22.13
CA THR A 498 -24.68 11.97 -22.78
C THR A 498 -23.57 11.39 -21.91
N ARG A 499 -22.42 11.08 -22.51
CA ARG A 499 -21.22 10.58 -21.81
C ARG A 499 -20.68 11.57 -20.77
N ALA A 500 -20.70 12.86 -21.06
CA ALA A 500 -20.31 13.91 -20.12
C ALA A 500 -21.26 13.99 -18.91
N GLU A 501 -22.58 13.94 -19.14
CA GLU A 501 -23.55 13.96 -18.05
C GLU A 501 -23.47 12.72 -17.17
N ALA A 502 -23.28 11.54 -17.77
CA ALA A 502 -23.06 10.31 -17.02
C ALA A 502 -21.80 10.41 -16.15
N ALA A 503 -20.69 10.95 -16.69
CA ALA A 503 -19.47 11.15 -15.91
C ALA A 503 -19.70 12.06 -14.69
N GLN A 504 -20.45 13.16 -14.87
CA GLN A 504 -20.79 14.07 -13.79
C GLN A 504 -21.69 13.42 -12.73
N MET A 505 -22.71 12.66 -13.16
CA MET A 505 -23.59 11.94 -12.26
C MET A 505 -22.83 10.87 -11.47
N ILE A 506 -21.88 10.16 -12.09
CA ILE A 506 -21.01 9.19 -11.40
C ILE A 506 -20.14 9.88 -10.36
N LYS A 507 -19.43 10.96 -10.73
CA LYS A 507 -18.61 11.73 -9.79
C LYS A 507 -19.42 12.20 -8.58
N SER A 508 -20.63 12.71 -8.84
CA SER A 508 -21.53 13.19 -7.79
C SER A 508 -22.05 12.04 -6.90
N PHE A 509 -22.45 10.92 -7.52
CA PHE A 509 -22.84 9.70 -6.81
C PHE A 509 -21.73 9.23 -5.88
N VAL A 510 -20.53 9.13 -6.42
CA VAL A 510 -19.32 8.75 -5.70
C VAL A 510 -19.12 9.55 -4.43
N SER A 511 -19.25 10.88 -4.51
CA SER A 511 -19.06 11.77 -3.37
C SER A 511 -20.22 11.70 -2.38
N ALA A 512 -21.44 11.47 -2.86
CA ALA A 512 -22.66 11.49 -2.05
C ALA A 512 -22.93 10.18 -1.27
N VAL A 513 -22.28 9.07 -1.67
CA VAL A 513 -22.47 7.74 -1.07
C VAL A 513 -21.18 7.11 -0.52
N ALA A 514 -20.05 7.83 -0.60
CA ALA A 514 -18.83 7.49 0.14
C ALA A 514 -19.16 7.37 1.63
#